data_AF-A0A530ZVJ1-F1
#
_entry.id   AF-A0A530ZVJ1-F1
#
_cell.length_a   1.000
_cell.length_b   1.000
_cell.length_c   1.000
_cell.angle_alpha   90.00
_cell.angle_beta   90.00
_cell.angle_gamma   90.00
#
_symmetry.space_group_name_H-M   'P 1'
#
loop_
_entity.id
_entity.type
_entity.pdbx_description
1 polymer ?
#
loop_
_entity_poly.entity_id
_entity_poly.type
_entity_poly.pdbx_seq_one_letter_code
_entity_poly.pdbx_strand_id
1 'polypeptide(L)'
;FWLANNLIAQIPGNSGAAKEHSIAWALKGHGVLLHPEGGVGWHGNVVAPLLPGAVEMGFEALKRGRVTDQDFKVWIAPVVWKLAFTKNVEPALAQECAYVEKSLKIERRAADTLPERVHHIYATLLSRDEIACGMAHDERASYAARQKQLLLELSRRLGEGISADPGASEIAELLRRSRRWLREGTGDAERQKQIRSLADTIQRLQRVGPWASANPRIAQEEIAEHLKRIRNDHCKGTLRDTVNCFVPQPAGPRCAHIRVPEPLGLHAHPGSIDDALAELHRRMQETISTTVAELEAAGSFIFYPNPFYHR
;
A
#
# COMPACT_ATOMS: atom_id res chain seq x y z
N PHE A 1 -16.32 -5.52 19.87
CA PHE A 1 -16.37 -4.47 18.82
C PHE A 1 -16.44 -5.09 17.42
N TRP A 2 -15.40 -5.81 16.96
CA TRP A 2 -15.33 -6.42 15.62
C TRP A 2 -16.54 -7.33 15.27
N LEU A 3 -16.77 -8.40 16.05
CA LEU A 3 -17.93 -9.29 15.87
C LEU A 3 -19.28 -8.63 16.15
N ALA A 4 -19.31 -7.58 17.00
CA ALA A 4 -20.54 -6.87 17.32
C ALA A 4 -21.00 -5.91 16.19
N ASN A 5 -20.11 -5.61 15.24
CA ASN A 5 -20.40 -4.76 14.07
C ASN A 5 -20.29 -5.55 12.76
N ASN A 6 -20.24 -6.89 12.82
CA ASN A 6 -19.98 -7.78 11.67
C ASN A 6 -18.73 -7.37 10.87
N LEU A 7 -17.75 -6.78 11.56
CA LEU A 7 -16.52 -6.29 10.99
C LEU A 7 -15.46 -7.39 11.12
N ILE A 8 -15.08 -7.96 9.97
CA ILE A 8 -14.16 -9.09 9.92
C ILE A 8 -12.93 -8.69 9.13
N ALA A 9 -11.78 -8.76 9.78
CA ALA A 9 -10.49 -8.51 9.16
C ALA A 9 -9.98 -9.80 8.50
N GLN A 10 -9.54 -9.71 7.25
CA GLN A 10 -8.84 -10.81 6.59
C GLN A 10 -7.40 -10.89 7.14
N ILE A 11 -7.23 -11.57 8.29
CA ILE A 11 -5.91 -11.77 8.90
C ILE A 11 -5.28 -13.04 8.30
N PRO A 12 -4.07 -12.96 7.70
CA PRO A 12 -3.38 -14.14 7.20
C PRO A 12 -3.10 -15.16 8.32
N GLY A 13 -3.44 -16.43 8.09
CA GLY A 13 -3.01 -17.55 8.94
C GLY A 13 -4.06 -18.18 9.86
N ASN A 14 -5.27 -17.61 10.02
CA ASN A 14 -6.38 -18.25 10.75
C ASN A 14 -7.75 -17.63 10.42
N SER A 15 -8.17 -17.69 9.15
CA SER A 15 -9.37 -16.99 8.67
C SER A 15 -10.61 -17.89 8.47
N GLY A 16 -10.49 -19.22 8.61
CA GLY A 16 -11.57 -20.15 8.25
C GLY A 16 -12.86 -19.94 9.04
N ALA A 17 -12.77 -19.88 10.37
CA ALA A 17 -13.94 -19.68 11.24
C ALA A 17 -14.58 -18.29 11.05
N ALA A 18 -13.75 -17.26 10.84
CA ALA A 18 -14.22 -15.90 10.57
C ALA A 18 -14.95 -15.81 9.21
N LYS A 19 -14.40 -16.46 8.17
CA LYS A 19 -15.00 -16.57 6.84
C LYS A 19 -16.36 -17.27 6.90
N GLU A 20 -16.42 -18.41 7.60
CA GLU A 20 -17.66 -19.17 7.75
C GLU A 20 -18.74 -18.38 8.51
N HIS A 21 -18.36 -17.65 9.57
CA HIS A 21 -19.27 -16.75 10.26
C HIS A 21 -19.86 -15.67 9.34
N SER A 22 -19.01 -15.02 8.52
CA SER A 22 -19.46 -14.04 7.52
C SER A 22 -20.50 -14.61 6.56
N ILE A 23 -20.22 -15.81 6.02
CA ILE A 23 -21.11 -16.48 5.06
C ILE A 23 -22.45 -16.80 5.73
N ALA A 24 -22.42 -17.41 6.92
CA ALA A 24 -23.63 -17.73 7.67
C ALA A 24 -24.46 -16.48 8.02
N TRP A 25 -23.80 -15.34 8.25
CA TRP A 25 -24.45 -14.06 8.51
C TRP A 25 -25.08 -13.46 7.25
N ALA A 26 -24.37 -13.50 6.13
CA ALA A 26 -24.88 -13.07 4.82
C ALA A 26 -26.08 -13.91 4.36
N LEU A 27 -26.07 -15.23 4.62
CA LEU A 27 -27.19 -16.13 4.31
C LEU A 27 -28.48 -15.79 5.08
N LYS A 28 -28.37 -15.09 6.23
CA LYS A 28 -29.52 -14.57 6.97
C LYS A 28 -30.02 -13.22 6.45
N GLY A 29 -29.42 -12.70 5.37
CA GLY A 29 -29.73 -11.39 4.79
C GLY A 29 -29.08 -10.21 5.52
N HIS A 30 -28.09 -10.46 6.38
CA HIS A 30 -27.40 -9.39 7.11
C HIS A 30 -26.17 -8.87 6.35
N GLY A 31 -25.87 -7.58 6.53
CA GLY A 31 -24.66 -6.96 6.00
C GLY A 31 -23.39 -7.45 6.72
N VAL A 32 -22.33 -7.67 5.93
CA VAL A 32 -20.99 -8.02 6.41
C VAL A 32 -20.04 -6.90 6.03
N LEU A 33 -19.27 -6.41 7.00
CA LEU A 33 -18.27 -5.36 6.78
C LEU A 33 -16.87 -5.99 6.78
N LEU A 34 -16.09 -5.73 5.74
CA LEU A 34 -14.71 -6.20 5.65
C LEU A 34 -13.74 -5.04 5.60
N HIS A 35 -12.74 -5.09 6.47
CA HIS A 35 -11.70 -4.06 6.54
C HIS A 35 -10.37 -4.65 7.04
N PRO A 36 -9.24 -4.42 6.35
CA PRO A 36 -9.09 -3.94 4.97
C PRO A 36 -9.20 -5.10 3.94
N GLU A 37 -9.80 -4.83 2.79
CA GLU A 37 -9.82 -5.76 1.63
C GLU A 37 -8.68 -5.47 0.63
N GLY A 38 -7.64 -4.76 1.05
CA GLY A 38 -6.50 -4.43 0.19
C GLY A 38 -5.24 -4.08 0.99
N GLY A 39 -4.13 -3.92 0.29
CA GLY A 39 -2.87 -3.48 0.91
C GLY A 39 -3.05 -2.13 1.63
N VAL A 40 -2.69 -2.07 2.91
CA VAL A 40 -2.68 -0.81 3.65
C VAL A 40 -1.37 -0.09 3.36
N GLY A 41 -1.47 1.12 2.81
CA GLY A 41 -0.32 1.95 2.50
C GLY A 41 -0.64 3.43 2.47
N TRP A 42 0.41 4.24 2.40
CA TRP A 42 0.31 5.69 2.29
C TRP A 42 0.29 6.08 0.80
N HIS A 43 -0.83 5.88 0.11
CA HIS A 43 -0.99 6.22 -1.31
C HIS A 43 -2.46 6.58 -1.58
N GLY A 44 -2.95 7.69 -1.01
CA GLY A 44 -4.36 8.02 -0.92
C GLY A 44 -5.05 8.36 -2.25
N ASN A 45 -4.30 8.43 -3.35
CA ASN A 45 -4.80 8.57 -4.71
C ASN A 45 -4.90 7.23 -5.46
N VAL A 46 -4.41 6.14 -4.86
CA VAL A 46 -4.29 4.82 -5.51
C VAL A 46 -4.87 3.74 -4.61
N VAL A 47 -5.78 2.96 -5.17
CA VAL A 47 -6.30 1.75 -4.52
C VAL A 47 -5.23 0.66 -4.64
N ALA A 48 -4.74 0.15 -3.51
CA ALA A 48 -3.82 -0.99 -3.50
C ALA A 48 -4.50 -2.24 -4.08
N PRO A 49 -3.72 -3.24 -4.54
CA PRO A 49 -4.28 -4.54 -4.91
C PRO A 49 -5.21 -5.07 -3.81
N LEU A 50 -6.39 -5.50 -4.23
CA LEU A 50 -7.39 -6.05 -3.35
C LEU A 50 -7.06 -7.50 -2.99
N LEU A 51 -7.51 -7.94 -1.83
CA LEU A 51 -7.55 -9.33 -1.43
C LEU A 51 -8.87 -9.96 -1.92
N PRO A 52 -8.91 -11.26 -2.22
CA PRO A 52 -10.10 -11.89 -2.79
C PRO A 52 -11.20 -12.19 -1.75
N GLY A 53 -11.04 -11.78 -0.49
CA GLY A 53 -11.85 -12.24 0.64
C GLY A 53 -13.35 -12.00 0.46
N ALA A 54 -13.74 -10.75 0.17
CA ALA A 54 -15.13 -10.39 -0.08
C ALA A 54 -15.74 -11.15 -1.26
N VAL A 55 -14.98 -11.31 -2.35
CA VAL A 55 -15.45 -11.98 -3.58
C VAL A 55 -15.64 -13.47 -3.34
N GLU A 56 -14.67 -14.14 -2.73
CA GLU A 56 -14.76 -15.57 -2.39
C GLU A 56 -15.95 -15.86 -1.47
N MET A 57 -16.14 -15.03 -0.43
CA MET A 57 -17.27 -15.19 0.49
C MET A 57 -18.59 -14.94 -0.20
N GLY A 58 -18.66 -13.94 -1.08
CA GLY A 58 -19.88 -13.61 -1.79
C GLY A 58 -20.31 -14.71 -2.76
N PHE A 59 -19.38 -15.32 -3.49
CA PHE A 59 -19.69 -16.47 -4.36
C PHE A 59 -20.10 -17.70 -3.54
N GLU A 60 -19.45 -17.97 -2.42
CA GLU A 60 -19.83 -19.09 -1.55
C GLU A 60 -21.22 -18.87 -0.92
N ALA A 61 -21.52 -17.65 -0.47
CA ALA A 61 -22.85 -17.29 0.02
C ALA A 61 -23.92 -17.43 -1.08
N LEU A 62 -23.61 -16.99 -2.31
CA LEU A 62 -24.50 -17.14 -3.45
C LEU A 62 -24.80 -18.62 -3.74
N LYS A 63 -23.75 -19.45 -3.78
CA LYS A 63 -23.87 -20.90 -4.00
C LYS A 63 -24.75 -21.56 -2.96
N ARG A 64 -24.52 -21.28 -1.67
CA ARG A 64 -25.28 -21.87 -0.55
C ARG A 64 -26.72 -21.34 -0.48
N GLY A 65 -26.92 -20.04 -0.69
CA GLY A 65 -28.25 -19.43 -0.71
C GLY A 65 -29.13 -20.02 -1.79
N ARG A 66 -28.59 -20.25 -2.99
CA ARG A 66 -29.30 -20.85 -4.13
C ARG A 66 -29.72 -22.30 -3.97
N VAL A 67 -29.19 -23.01 -2.97
CA VAL A 67 -29.70 -24.34 -2.59
C VAL A 67 -31.09 -24.23 -1.96
N THR A 68 -31.37 -23.13 -1.25
CA THR A 68 -32.63 -22.90 -0.54
C THR A 68 -33.58 -21.99 -1.31
N ASP A 69 -33.04 -20.99 -2.00
CA ASP A 69 -33.78 -19.98 -2.75
C ASP A 69 -33.06 -19.69 -4.08
N GLN A 70 -33.63 -20.16 -5.20
CA GLN A 70 -33.02 -20.00 -6.52
C GLN A 70 -32.81 -18.53 -6.93
N ASP A 71 -33.62 -17.62 -6.38
CA ASP A 71 -33.56 -16.19 -6.65
C ASP A 71 -32.60 -15.44 -5.69
N PHE A 72 -31.88 -16.16 -4.83
CA PHE A 72 -30.93 -15.56 -3.90
C PHE A 72 -29.84 -14.77 -4.63
N LYS A 73 -29.60 -13.55 -4.17
CA LYS A 73 -28.65 -12.59 -4.75
C LYS A 73 -27.65 -12.12 -3.71
N VAL A 74 -26.43 -11.91 -4.17
CA VAL A 74 -25.34 -11.32 -3.38
C VAL A 74 -24.80 -10.09 -4.12
N TRP A 75 -24.50 -9.05 -3.34
CA TRP A 75 -23.85 -7.83 -3.79
C TRP A 75 -22.62 -7.53 -2.94
N ILE A 76 -21.62 -6.90 -3.56
CA ILE A 76 -20.49 -6.26 -2.86
C ILE A 76 -20.59 -4.76 -3.08
N ALA A 77 -20.73 -4.00 -1.99
CA ALA A 77 -20.73 -2.53 -2.02
C ALA A 77 -19.37 -2.00 -1.54
N PRO A 78 -18.47 -1.58 -2.45
CA PRO A 78 -17.21 -1.00 -2.03
C PRO A 78 -17.43 0.36 -1.35
N VAL A 79 -16.56 0.71 -0.41
CA VAL A 79 -16.52 2.04 0.20
C VAL A 79 -15.12 2.59 0.04
N VAL A 80 -15.00 3.78 -0.52
CA VAL A 80 -13.72 4.48 -0.70
C VAL A 80 -13.76 5.83 -0.01
N TRP A 81 -12.61 6.30 0.45
CA TRP A 81 -12.50 7.65 0.98
C TRP A 81 -11.20 8.33 0.55
N LYS A 82 -11.30 9.63 0.26
CA LYS A 82 -10.16 10.53 0.07
C LYS A 82 -10.08 11.50 1.23
N LEU A 83 -8.89 11.68 1.79
CA LEU A 83 -8.62 12.72 2.78
C LEU A 83 -7.96 13.91 2.09
N ALA A 84 -8.48 15.11 2.32
CA ALA A 84 -7.92 16.37 1.81
C ALA A 84 -7.70 17.35 2.96
N PHE A 85 -6.58 18.08 2.97
CA PHE A 85 -6.32 19.11 3.97
C PHE A 85 -7.28 20.28 3.79
N THR A 86 -7.74 20.86 4.90
CA THR A 86 -8.66 22.01 4.85
C THR A 86 -7.94 23.36 4.87
N LYS A 87 -6.60 23.35 4.92
CA LYS A 87 -5.73 24.53 4.95
C LYS A 87 -4.33 24.16 4.49
N ASN A 88 -3.51 25.17 4.21
CA ASN A 88 -2.07 24.97 4.00
C ASN A 88 -1.43 24.35 5.26
N VAL A 89 -0.81 23.19 5.10
CA VAL A 89 -0.09 22.46 6.18
C VAL A 89 1.42 22.38 5.95
N GLU A 90 1.97 23.11 4.98
CA GLU A 90 3.40 23.10 4.65
C GLU A 90 4.31 23.32 5.87
N PRO A 91 4.03 24.26 6.80
CA PRO A 91 4.91 24.44 7.96
C PRO A 91 4.98 23.20 8.86
N ALA A 92 3.86 22.50 9.05
CA ALA A 92 3.81 21.27 9.84
C ALA A 92 4.54 20.13 9.12
N LEU A 93 4.35 20.01 7.80
CA LEU A 93 5.09 19.04 6.99
C LEU A 93 6.60 19.32 6.96
N ALA A 94 7.01 20.59 6.96
CA ALA A 94 8.41 20.98 7.01
C ALA A 94 9.08 20.63 8.35
N GLN A 95 8.36 20.76 9.46
CA GLN A 95 8.81 20.31 10.78
C GLN A 95 8.97 18.78 10.83
N GLU A 96 7.99 18.05 10.27
CA GLU A 96 8.05 16.60 10.16
C GLU A 96 9.21 16.13 9.27
N CYS A 97 9.44 16.80 8.14
CA CYS A 97 10.57 16.56 7.27
C CYS A 97 11.91 16.81 8.00
N ALA A 98 12.03 17.90 8.77
CA ALA A 98 13.22 18.19 9.57
C ALA A 98 13.50 17.14 10.65
N TYR A 99 12.44 16.58 11.26
CA TYR A 99 12.57 15.46 12.19
C TYR A 99 13.14 14.22 11.48
N VAL A 100 12.61 13.89 10.29
CA VAL A 100 13.08 12.75 9.49
C VAL A 100 14.54 12.92 9.08
N GLU A 101 14.91 14.08 8.54
CA GLU A 101 16.30 14.44 8.17
C GLU A 101 17.25 14.22 9.35
N LYS A 102 16.91 14.77 10.53
CA LYS A 102 17.70 14.60 11.75
C LYS A 102 17.80 13.14 12.18
N SER A 103 16.69 12.41 12.16
CA SER A 103 16.63 11.00 12.61
C SER A 103 17.44 10.08 11.72
N LEU A 104 17.47 10.36 10.42
CA LEU A 104 18.17 9.57 9.41
C LEU A 104 19.60 10.06 9.14
N LYS A 105 20.04 11.12 9.82
CA LYS A 105 21.33 11.80 9.62
C LYS A 105 21.52 12.17 8.14
N ILE A 106 20.51 12.82 7.57
CA ILE A 106 20.52 13.34 6.20
C ILE A 106 20.57 14.85 6.31
N GLU A 107 21.59 15.45 5.70
CA GLU A 107 21.77 16.90 5.74
C GLU A 107 20.74 17.60 4.86
N ARG A 108 20.17 18.67 5.40
CA ARG A 108 19.25 19.52 4.65
C ARG A 108 20.04 20.42 3.69
N ARG A 109 19.57 20.51 2.45
CA ARG A 109 19.99 21.54 1.50
C ARG A 109 19.12 22.78 1.67
N ALA A 110 19.74 23.93 1.89
CA ALA A 110 19.03 25.15 2.29
C ALA A 110 18.06 25.68 1.22
N ALA A 111 18.39 25.49 -0.06
CA ALA A 111 17.61 25.98 -1.19
C ALA A 111 16.41 25.07 -1.57
N ASP A 112 16.38 23.84 -1.07
CA ASP A 112 15.37 22.86 -1.48
C ASP A 112 13.98 23.21 -0.93
N THR A 113 12.98 23.16 -1.81
CA THR A 113 11.57 23.13 -1.46
C THR A 113 11.22 21.86 -0.69
N LEU A 114 10.05 21.83 -0.04
CA LEU A 114 9.63 20.67 0.74
C LEU A 114 9.57 19.35 -0.08
N PRO A 115 9.00 19.30 -1.30
CA PRO A 115 9.06 18.09 -2.14
C PRO A 115 10.49 17.67 -2.46
N GLU A 116 11.38 18.62 -2.79
CA GLU A 116 12.78 18.34 -3.13
C GLU A 116 13.52 17.73 -1.94
N ARG A 117 13.28 18.23 -0.72
CA ARG A 117 13.82 17.64 0.52
C ARG A 117 13.34 16.19 0.70
N VAL A 118 12.05 15.92 0.48
CA VAL A 118 11.51 14.55 0.57
C VAL A 118 12.16 13.64 -0.47
N HIS A 119 12.29 14.11 -1.71
CA HIS A 119 12.99 13.37 -2.76
C HIS A 119 14.46 13.13 -2.41
N HIS A 120 15.17 14.13 -1.87
CA HIS A 120 16.55 13.99 -1.42
C HIS A 120 16.69 12.89 -0.37
N ILE A 121 15.78 12.82 0.62
CA ILE A 121 15.76 11.74 1.61
C ILE A 121 15.64 10.37 0.93
N TYR A 122 14.69 10.20 0.01
CA TYR A 122 14.54 8.95 -0.73
C TYR A 122 15.78 8.61 -1.57
N ALA A 123 16.34 9.58 -2.29
CA ALA A 123 17.53 9.38 -3.10
C ALA A 123 18.75 8.96 -2.27
N THR A 124 18.95 9.59 -1.10
CA THR A 124 20.02 9.22 -0.16
C THR A 124 19.80 7.83 0.44
N LEU A 125 18.57 7.49 0.82
CA LEU A 125 18.25 6.15 1.32
C LEU A 125 18.47 5.08 0.25
N LEU A 126 18.08 5.37 -1.00
CA LEU A 126 18.32 4.49 -2.13
C LEU A 126 19.83 4.30 -2.38
N SER A 127 20.62 5.38 -2.34
CA SER A 127 22.08 5.28 -2.46
C SER A 127 22.69 4.42 -1.35
N ARG A 128 22.19 4.49 -0.11
CA ARG A 128 22.65 3.63 0.99
C ARG A 128 22.37 2.15 0.70
N ASP A 129 21.20 1.82 0.18
CA ASP A 129 20.84 0.44 -0.19
C ASP A 129 21.65 -0.05 -1.42
N GLU A 130 21.89 0.81 -2.42
CA GLU A 130 22.76 0.52 -3.57
C GLU A 130 24.20 0.21 -3.13
N ILE A 131 24.78 1.04 -2.25
CA ILE A 131 26.13 0.84 -1.69
C ILE A 131 26.20 -0.46 -0.89
N ALA A 132 25.18 -0.76 -0.07
CA ALA A 132 25.11 -2.02 0.66
C ALA A 132 25.06 -3.25 -0.27
N CYS A 133 24.53 -3.07 -1.49
CA CYS A 133 24.56 -4.08 -2.54
C CYS A 133 25.84 -4.05 -3.39
N GLY A 134 26.78 -3.12 -3.18
CA GLY A 134 27.97 -2.97 -4.02
C GLY A 134 27.65 -2.49 -5.45
N MET A 135 26.52 -1.81 -5.64
CA MET A 135 26.13 -1.24 -6.92
C MET A 135 26.73 0.15 -7.10
N ALA A 136 27.08 0.50 -8.34
CA ALA A 136 27.49 1.86 -8.68
C ALA A 136 26.29 2.81 -8.62
N HIS A 137 26.49 3.98 -8.01
CA HIS A 137 25.49 5.03 -7.92
C HIS A 137 25.56 5.92 -9.17
N ASP A 138 24.50 5.93 -9.99
CA ASP A 138 24.36 6.88 -11.10
C ASP A 138 23.49 8.08 -10.65
N GLU A 139 24.14 9.19 -10.34
CA GLU A 139 23.49 10.44 -9.94
C GLU A 139 22.61 11.06 -11.04
N ARG A 140 22.81 10.69 -12.31
CA ARG A 140 22.05 11.23 -13.45
C ARG A 140 20.77 10.45 -13.72
N ALA A 141 20.67 9.21 -13.25
CA ALA A 141 19.51 8.38 -13.44
C ALA A 141 18.34 8.83 -12.54
N SER A 142 17.11 8.72 -13.06
CA SER A 142 15.91 9.00 -12.28
C SER A 142 15.78 8.03 -11.10
N TYR A 143 15.10 8.48 -10.03
CA TYR A 143 14.83 7.63 -8.86
C TYR A 143 14.18 6.30 -9.27
N ALA A 144 13.18 6.33 -10.15
CA ALA A 144 12.47 5.12 -10.60
C ALA A 144 13.38 4.15 -11.36
N ALA A 145 14.27 4.65 -12.22
CA ALA A 145 15.23 3.81 -12.94
C ALA A 145 16.20 3.12 -11.98
N ARG A 146 16.77 3.88 -11.04
CA ARG A 146 17.66 3.38 -10.00
C ARG A 146 16.98 2.34 -9.10
N GLN A 147 15.80 2.66 -8.61
CA GLN A 147 14.98 1.76 -7.78
C GLN A 147 14.69 0.45 -8.51
N LYS A 148 14.35 0.49 -9.80
CA LYS A 148 14.11 -0.70 -10.63
C LYS A 148 15.36 -1.59 -10.70
N GLN A 149 16.53 -1.00 -10.95
CA GLN A 149 17.79 -1.76 -11.01
C GLN A 149 18.12 -2.41 -9.66
N LEU A 150 17.99 -1.68 -8.56
CA LEU A 150 18.20 -2.22 -7.23
C LEU A 150 17.20 -3.35 -6.90
N LEU A 151 15.93 -3.20 -7.27
CA LEU A 151 14.92 -4.25 -7.08
C LEU A 151 15.25 -5.52 -7.87
N LEU A 152 15.75 -5.39 -9.10
CA LEU A 152 16.20 -6.54 -9.90
C LEU A 152 17.35 -7.26 -9.23
N GLU A 153 18.37 -6.53 -8.75
CA GLU A 153 19.53 -7.12 -8.09
C GLU A 153 19.16 -7.78 -6.75
N LEU A 154 18.32 -7.14 -5.93
CA LEU A 154 17.83 -7.73 -4.69
C LEU A 154 16.98 -8.98 -4.94
N SER A 155 16.14 -8.96 -5.99
CA SER A 155 15.32 -10.12 -6.37
C SER A 155 16.19 -11.27 -6.85
N ARG A 156 17.26 -10.99 -7.62
CA ARG A 156 18.25 -11.99 -8.02
C ARG A 156 18.88 -12.68 -6.81
N ARG A 157 19.41 -11.89 -5.86
CA ARG A 157 20.01 -12.41 -4.61
C ARG A 157 19.02 -13.20 -3.76
N LEU A 158 17.77 -12.74 -3.67
CA LEU A 158 16.74 -13.45 -2.92
C LEU A 158 16.41 -14.79 -3.58
N GLY A 159 16.30 -14.84 -4.91
CA GLY A 159 16.09 -16.05 -5.70
C GLY A 159 17.19 -17.08 -5.49
N GLU A 160 18.46 -16.67 -5.65
CA GLU A 160 19.63 -17.51 -5.35
C GLU A 160 19.62 -18.02 -3.91
N GLY A 161 19.30 -17.12 -2.98
CA GLY A 161 19.25 -17.42 -1.55
C GLY A 161 18.24 -18.49 -1.16
N ILE A 162 17.12 -18.61 -1.88
CA ILE A 162 16.07 -19.64 -1.66
C ILE A 162 16.06 -20.74 -2.73
N SER A 163 17.05 -20.76 -3.62
CA SER A 163 17.14 -21.69 -4.77
C SER A 163 15.90 -21.66 -5.68
N ALA A 164 15.29 -20.48 -5.84
CA ALA A 164 14.25 -20.25 -6.84
C ALA A 164 14.89 -19.64 -8.10
N ASP A 165 14.36 -19.99 -9.28
CA ASP A 165 14.78 -19.36 -10.53
C ASP A 165 14.54 -17.84 -10.45
N PRO A 166 15.60 -17.01 -10.46
CA PRO A 166 15.48 -15.56 -10.28
C PRO A 166 14.89 -14.85 -11.50
N GLY A 167 14.87 -15.49 -12.69
CA GLY A 167 14.40 -14.90 -13.94
C GLY A 167 12.94 -15.21 -14.29
N ALA A 168 12.34 -16.22 -13.66
CA ALA A 168 11.02 -16.73 -14.05
C ALA A 168 9.86 -16.30 -13.11
N SER A 169 10.15 -15.67 -11.97
CA SER A 169 9.14 -15.36 -10.95
C SER A 169 8.95 -13.86 -10.75
N GLU A 170 7.70 -13.39 -10.83
CA GLU A 170 7.34 -12.04 -10.39
C GLU A 170 7.77 -11.80 -8.93
N ILE A 171 8.13 -10.56 -8.59
CA ILE A 171 8.60 -10.20 -7.23
C ILE A 171 7.60 -10.64 -6.15
N ALA A 172 6.29 -10.54 -6.43
CA ALA A 172 5.25 -10.98 -5.50
C ALA A 172 5.35 -12.49 -5.20
N GLU A 173 5.57 -13.32 -6.21
CA GLU A 173 5.75 -14.76 -6.05
C GLU A 173 7.05 -15.09 -5.33
N LEU A 174 8.13 -14.38 -5.66
CA LEU A 174 9.42 -14.53 -4.98
C LEU A 174 9.30 -14.24 -3.47
N LEU A 175 8.60 -13.16 -3.09
CA LEU A 175 8.31 -12.83 -1.70
C LEU A 175 7.39 -13.85 -1.01
N ARG A 176 6.49 -14.52 -1.74
CA ARG A 176 5.66 -15.61 -1.18
C ARG A 176 6.51 -16.84 -0.89
N ARG A 177 7.39 -17.21 -1.83
CA ARG A 177 8.32 -18.35 -1.69
C ARG A 177 9.32 -18.12 -0.56
N SER A 178 9.90 -16.92 -0.44
CA SER A 178 10.83 -16.62 0.66
C SER A 178 10.18 -16.73 2.04
N ARG A 179 8.92 -16.29 2.18
CA ARG A 179 8.14 -16.47 3.41
C ARG A 179 7.87 -17.94 3.72
N ARG A 180 7.61 -18.78 2.70
CA ARG A 180 7.46 -20.23 2.87
C ARG A 180 8.77 -20.85 3.34
N TRP A 181 9.86 -20.56 2.64
CA TRP A 181 11.21 -21.03 2.96
C TRP A 181 11.63 -20.69 4.41
N LEU A 182 11.35 -19.45 4.86
CA LEU A 182 11.62 -19.03 6.24
C LEU A 182 10.79 -19.77 7.29
N ARG A 183 9.56 -20.20 6.96
CA ARG A 183 8.70 -20.98 7.88
C ARG A 183 9.14 -22.44 7.99
N GLU A 184 9.66 -22.99 6.92
CA GLU A 184 10.20 -24.36 6.89
C GLU A 184 11.50 -24.48 7.70
N GLY A 185 12.10 -23.35 8.11
CA GLY A 185 13.32 -23.34 8.92
C GLY A 185 14.54 -23.81 8.14
N THR A 186 14.49 -23.77 6.81
CA THR A 186 15.57 -24.18 5.93
C THR A 186 16.79 -23.26 6.12
N GLY A 187 18.00 -23.83 6.12
CA GLY A 187 19.27 -23.10 6.28
C GLY A 187 19.60 -22.69 7.73
N ASP A 188 20.82 -22.18 7.93
CA ASP A 188 21.28 -21.68 9.23
C ASP A 188 20.69 -20.30 9.59
N ALA A 189 20.86 -19.89 10.85
CA ALA A 189 20.29 -18.66 11.40
C ALA A 189 20.76 -17.38 10.67
N GLU A 190 22.01 -17.34 10.21
CA GLU A 190 22.55 -16.18 9.49
C GLU A 190 21.97 -16.09 8.09
N ARG A 191 21.86 -17.23 7.39
CA ARG A 191 21.18 -17.29 6.10
C ARG A 191 19.72 -16.88 6.22
N GLN A 192 19.00 -17.37 7.24
CA GLN A 192 17.61 -16.96 7.48
C GLN A 192 17.47 -15.45 7.73
N LYS A 193 18.41 -14.87 8.50
CA LYS A 193 18.46 -13.43 8.74
C LYS A 193 18.71 -12.64 7.45
N GLN A 194 19.62 -13.10 6.60
CA GLN A 194 19.89 -12.50 5.30
C GLN A 194 18.67 -12.54 4.38
N ILE A 195 18.00 -13.69 4.26
CA ILE A 195 16.79 -13.85 3.45
C ILE A 195 15.67 -12.93 3.94
N ARG A 196 15.47 -12.85 5.26
CA ARG A 196 14.50 -11.93 5.87
C ARG A 196 14.83 -10.47 5.54
N SER A 197 16.09 -10.07 5.70
CA SER A 197 16.54 -8.71 5.40
C SER A 197 16.37 -8.33 3.92
N LEU A 198 16.64 -9.26 3.00
CA LEU A 198 16.41 -9.06 1.57
C LEU A 198 14.91 -8.89 1.27
N ALA A 199 14.07 -9.80 1.78
CA ALA A 199 12.62 -9.72 1.59
C ALA A 199 12.02 -8.42 2.15
N ASP A 200 12.45 -8.00 3.35
CA ASP A 200 12.00 -6.76 3.99
C ASP A 200 12.46 -5.51 3.21
N THR A 201 13.68 -5.52 2.65
CA THR A 201 14.20 -4.44 1.81
C THR A 201 13.45 -4.34 0.50
N ILE A 202 13.19 -5.46 -0.18
CA ILE A 202 12.37 -5.47 -1.41
C ILE A 202 10.98 -4.92 -1.13
N GLN A 203 10.30 -5.39 -0.08
CA GLN A 203 8.98 -4.90 0.29
C GLN A 203 8.98 -3.40 0.60
N ARG A 204 9.98 -2.91 1.35
CA ARG A 204 10.14 -1.49 1.66
C ARG A 204 10.28 -0.65 0.39
N LEU A 205 11.17 -1.06 -0.52
CA LEU A 205 11.37 -0.37 -1.79
C LEU A 205 10.09 -0.37 -2.65
N GLN A 206 9.33 -1.46 -2.69
CA GLN A 206 8.08 -1.53 -3.46
C GLN A 206 6.97 -0.62 -2.95
N ARG A 207 7.06 -0.09 -1.72
CA ARG A 207 6.05 0.84 -1.18
C ARG A 207 6.07 2.20 -1.88
N VAL A 208 7.18 2.56 -2.54
CA VAL A 208 7.23 3.68 -3.48
C VAL A 208 6.94 3.12 -4.87
N GLY A 209 5.68 3.18 -5.28
CA GLY A 209 5.23 2.62 -6.56
C GLY A 209 5.37 3.60 -7.72
N PRO A 210 5.03 3.16 -8.95
CA PRO A 210 5.05 4.01 -10.16
C PRO A 210 4.19 5.29 -10.03
N TRP A 211 3.18 5.26 -9.16
CA TRP A 211 2.33 6.40 -8.87
C TRP A 211 3.11 7.62 -8.34
N ALA A 212 4.27 7.42 -7.68
CA ALA A 212 5.07 8.52 -7.14
C ALA A 212 5.64 9.44 -8.23
N SER A 213 5.93 8.86 -9.40
CA SER A 213 6.48 9.56 -10.57
C SER A 213 5.46 9.73 -11.69
N ALA A 214 4.17 9.46 -11.46
CA ALA A 214 3.16 9.45 -12.53
C ALA A 214 2.78 10.85 -13.02
N ASN A 215 2.79 11.84 -12.13
CA ASN A 215 2.31 13.19 -12.42
C ASN A 215 3.42 14.24 -12.27
N PRO A 216 3.44 15.32 -13.07
CA PRO A 216 4.43 16.39 -12.99
C PRO A 216 4.29 17.28 -11.76
N ARG A 217 3.17 17.17 -11.04
CA ARG A 217 2.87 17.94 -9.83
C ARG A 217 2.55 16.97 -8.68
N ILE A 218 2.83 17.41 -7.46
CA ILE A 218 2.57 16.67 -6.23
C ILE A 218 1.83 17.57 -5.23
N ALA A 219 0.79 17.04 -4.57
CA ALA A 219 0.01 17.75 -3.57
C ALA A 219 0.59 17.61 -2.15
N GLN A 220 0.17 18.49 -1.22
CA GLN A 220 0.55 18.38 0.21
C GLN A 220 0.17 17.04 0.83
N GLU A 221 -0.95 16.45 0.42
CA GLU A 221 -1.42 15.12 0.82
C GLU A 221 -0.40 14.04 0.47
N GLU A 222 0.10 14.07 -0.76
CA GLU A 222 1.07 13.10 -1.26
C GLU A 222 2.42 13.28 -0.55
N ILE A 223 2.86 14.52 -0.31
CA ILE A 223 4.05 14.81 0.50
C ILE A 223 3.90 14.24 1.92
N ALA A 224 2.73 14.42 2.55
CA ALA A 224 2.44 13.88 3.87
C ALA A 224 2.49 12.34 3.88
N GLU A 225 1.98 11.70 2.83
CA GLU A 225 2.03 10.25 2.64
C GLU A 225 3.47 9.75 2.48
N HIS A 226 4.29 10.44 1.67
CA HIS A 226 5.71 10.14 1.54
C HIS A 226 6.46 10.23 2.87
N LEU A 227 6.23 11.29 3.66
CA LEU A 227 6.85 11.46 4.98
C LEU A 227 6.40 10.36 5.96
N LYS A 228 5.11 10.02 5.99
CA LYS A 228 4.60 8.94 6.85
C LYS A 228 5.20 7.59 6.49
N ARG A 229 5.36 7.31 5.19
CA ARG A 229 6.04 6.11 4.70
C ARG A 229 7.49 6.07 5.18
N ILE A 230 8.26 7.15 4.99
CA ILE A 230 9.65 7.22 5.45
C ILE A 230 9.72 7.00 6.97
N ARG A 231 8.85 7.66 7.75
CA ARG A 231 8.82 7.52 9.20
C ARG A 231 8.56 6.08 9.61
N ASN A 232 7.54 5.44 9.03
CA ASN A 232 7.21 4.05 9.32
C ASN A 232 8.34 3.07 8.96
N ASP A 233 9.04 3.34 7.85
CA ASP A 233 9.98 2.39 7.27
C ASP A 233 11.39 2.52 7.87
N HIS A 234 11.82 3.75 8.17
CA HIS A 234 13.22 4.06 8.50
C HIS A 234 13.43 4.70 9.88
N CYS A 235 12.43 5.40 10.44
CA CYS A 235 12.59 6.02 11.75
C CYS A 235 12.22 5.00 12.85
N LYS A 236 13.22 4.49 13.58
CA LYS A 236 13.05 3.48 14.62
C LYS A 236 13.99 3.77 15.80
N GLY A 237 13.65 3.22 16.97
CA GLY A 237 14.53 3.22 18.15
C GLY A 237 14.23 4.28 19.21
N THR A 238 13.21 5.13 18.99
CA THR A 238 12.71 6.05 20.02
C THR A 238 11.25 5.74 20.37
N LEU A 239 10.82 6.09 21.59
CA LEU A 239 9.41 5.98 22.00
C LEU A 239 8.50 6.79 21.06
N ARG A 240 8.97 7.96 20.60
CA ARG A 240 8.24 8.80 19.63
C ARG A 240 7.99 8.05 18.33
N ASP A 241 9.00 7.34 17.81
CA ASP A 241 8.85 6.56 16.58
C ASP A 241 7.93 5.35 16.80
N THR A 242 8.09 4.64 17.92
CA THR A 242 7.22 3.52 18.27
C THR A 242 5.75 3.96 18.32
N VAL A 243 5.44 5.04 19.05
CA VAL A 243 4.07 5.56 19.14
C VAL A 243 3.57 6.04 17.78
N ASN A 244 4.40 6.69 16.97
CA ASN A 244 4.00 7.18 15.65
C ASN A 244 3.68 6.05 14.67
N CYS A 245 4.27 4.85 14.82
CA CYS A 245 3.88 3.68 14.03
C CYS A 245 2.46 3.20 14.37
N PHE A 246 2.01 3.36 15.61
CA PHE A 246 0.66 2.97 16.03
C PHE A 246 -0.38 4.06 15.79
N VAL A 247 -0.02 5.32 16.04
CA VAL A 247 -0.91 6.48 15.91
C VAL A 247 -0.18 7.59 15.14
N PRO A 248 -0.15 7.51 13.79
CA PRO A 248 0.48 8.53 12.97
C PRO A 248 -0.23 9.87 13.15
N GLN A 249 0.52 10.90 13.57
CA GLN A 249 -0.08 12.21 13.77
C GLN A 249 -0.45 12.87 12.43
N PRO A 250 -1.65 13.48 12.32
CA PRO A 250 -1.99 14.29 11.16
C PRO A 250 -1.12 15.56 11.10
N ALA A 251 -0.63 15.92 9.92
CA ALA A 251 0.04 17.22 9.71
C ALA A 251 -0.93 18.41 9.83
N GLY A 252 -2.23 18.16 9.81
CA GLY A 252 -3.27 19.17 10.00
C GLY A 252 -4.68 18.61 9.83
N PRO A 253 -5.70 19.48 9.98
CA PRO A 253 -7.11 19.13 9.82
C PRO A 253 -7.38 18.66 8.39
N ARG A 254 -8.23 17.64 8.27
CA ARG A 254 -8.58 17.00 7.00
C ARG A 254 -10.09 16.77 6.92
N CYS A 255 -10.65 16.92 5.73
CA CYS A 255 -11.99 16.47 5.40
C CYS A 255 -11.92 15.05 4.82
N ALA A 256 -12.87 14.19 5.18
CA ALA A 256 -13.02 12.86 4.62
C ALA A 256 -14.14 12.85 3.57
N HIS A 257 -13.76 12.63 2.31
CA HIS A 257 -14.67 12.51 1.18
C HIS A 257 -14.97 11.03 0.97
N ILE A 258 -16.04 10.55 1.60
CA ILE A 258 -16.46 9.15 1.55
C ILE A 258 -17.43 8.97 0.37
N ARG A 259 -17.23 7.91 -0.41
CA ARG A 259 -18.06 7.54 -1.57
C ARG A 259 -18.29 6.03 -1.58
N VAL A 260 -19.43 5.63 -2.14
CA VAL A 260 -19.80 4.24 -2.37
C VAL A 260 -19.99 4.09 -3.89
N PRO A 261 -19.02 3.47 -4.61
CA PRO A 261 -19.19 3.14 -6.03
C PRO A 261 -20.37 2.19 -6.25
N GLU A 262 -20.78 2.03 -7.50
CA GLU A 262 -21.86 1.11 -7.86
C GLU A 262 -21.58 -0.32 -7.34
N PRO A 263 -22.51 -0.92 -6.57
CA PRO A 263 -22.33 -2.28 -6.06
C PRO A 263 -22.16 -3.32 -7.17
N LEU A 264 -21.28 -4.30 -6.95
CA LEU A 264 -21.11 -5.43 -7.84
C LEU A 264 -22.07 -6.55 -7.46
N GLY A 265 -23.04 -6.86 -8.33
CA GLY A 265 -23.94 -8.01 -8.16
C GLY A 265 -23.27 -9.30 -8.62
N LEU A 266 -22.80 -10.13 -7.68
CA LEU A 266 -22.14 -11.41 -7.99
C LEU A 266 -23.07 -12.42 -8.65
N HIS A 267 -24.37 -12.31 -8.40
CA HIS A 267 -25.40 -13.17 -8.96
C HIS A 267 -25.55 -13.06 -10.49
N ALA A 268 -25.07 -11.95 -11.08
CA ALA A 268 -25.09 -11.67 -12.51
C ALA A 268 -23.67 -11.55 -13.11
N HIS A 269 -22.63 -11.79 -12.31
CA HIS A 269 -21.25 -11.67 -12.77
C HIS A 269 -20.82 -12.96 -13.48
N PRO A 270 -20.46 -12.91 -14.78
CA PRO A 270 -20.13 -14.11 -15.55
C PRO A 270 -18.67 -14.57 -15.39
N GLY A 271 -17.82 -13.72 -14.79
CA GLY A 271 -16.38 -13.93 -14.68
C GLY A 271 -15.92 -14.74 -13.48
N SER A 272 -14.62 -14.99 -13.42
CA SER A 272 -13.93 -15.62 -12.30
C SER A 272 -13.86 -14.71 -11.07
N ILE A 273 -13.33 -15.23 -9.96
CA ILE A 273 -13.00 -14.44 -8.76
C ILE A 273 -12.07 -13.27 -9.12
N ASP A 274 -11.07 -13.53 -9.98
CA ASP A 274 -10.09 -12.52 -10.37
C ASP A 274 -10.74 -11.41 -11.22
N ASP A 275 -11.69 -11.75 -12.10
CA ASP A 275 -12.43 -10.77 -12.91
C ASP A 275 -13.31 -9.87 -12.03
N ALA A 276 -14.01 -10.46 -11.05
CA ALA A 276 -14.82 -9.70 -10.09
C ALA A 276 -13.94 -8.78 -9.22
N LEU A 277 -12.76 -9.26 -8.82
CA LEU A 277 -11.80 -8.49 -8.03
C LEU A 277 -11.22 -7.31 -8.82
N ALA A 278 -10.86 -7.54 -10.08
CA ALA A 278 -10.37 -6.52 -11.00
C ALA A 278 -11.44 -5.44 -11.24
N GLU A 279 -12.70 -5.84 -11.45
CA GLU A 279 -13.80 -4.90 -11.64
C GLU A 279 -14.08 -4.06 -10.39
N LEU A 280 -14.04 -4.66 -9.19
CA LEU A 280 -14.13 -3.91 -7.94
C LEU A 280 -13.00 -2.90 -7.79
N HIS A 281 -11.76 -3.33 -8.03
CA HIS A 281 -10.59 -2.45 -7.97
C HIS A 281 -10.73 -1.28 -8.95
N ARG A 282 -11.14 -1.56 -10.19
CA ARG A 282 -11.38 -0.53 -11.23
C ARG A 282 -12.42 0.50 -10.77
N ARG A 283 -13.60 0.07 -10.29
CA ARG A 283 -14.66 0.97 -9.79
C ARG A 283 -14.19 1.83 -8.62
N MET A 284 -13.45 1.24 -7.68
CA MET A 284 -12.89 1.94 -6.53
C MET A 284 -11.86 2.99 -6.97
N GLN A 285 -10.95 2.62 -7.88
CA GLN A 285 -9.93 3.52 -8.39
C GLN A 285 -10.54 4.67 -9.20
N GLU A 286 -11.50 4.39 -10.08
CA GLU A 286 -12.22 5.40 -10.86
C GLU A 286 -12.92 6.42 -9.93
N THR A 287 -13.61 5.93 -8.89
CA THR A 287 -14.29 6.81 -7.92
C THR A 287 -13.31 7.70 -7.15
N ILE A 288 -12.14 7.17 -6.75
CA ILE A 288 -11.08 7.97 -6.12
C ILE A 288 -10.54 9.01 -7.10
N SER A 289 -10.24 8.63 -8.34
CA SER A 289 -9.74 9.53 -9.37
C SER A 289 -10.73 10.68 -9.65
N THR A 290 -12.02 10.38 -9.79
CA THR A 290 -13.07 11.40 -9.97
C THR A 290 -13.17 12.31 -8.75
N THR A 291 -13.13 11.75 -7.53
CA THR A 291 -13.16 12.56 -6.30
C THR A 291 -11.96 13.50 -6.23
N VAL A 292 -10.76 13.03 -6.61
CA VAL A 292 -9.56 13.89 -6.67
C VAL A 292 -9.73 14.99 -7.70
N ALA A 293 -10.24 14.69 -8.90
CA ALA A 293 -10.48 15.69 -9.93
C ALA A 293 -11.51 16.76 -9.50
N GLU A 294 -12.60 16.36 -8.84
CA GLU A 294 -13.60 17.28 -8.27
C GLU A 294 -12.97 18.21 -7.24
N LEU A 295 -12.14 17.67 -6.34
CA LEU A 295 -11.47 18.45 -5.30
C LEU A 295 -10.42 19.40 -5.88
N GLU A 296 -9.69 18.97 -6.90
CA GLU A 296 -8.76 19.83 -7.62
C GLU A 296 -9.49 20.98 -8.33
N ALA A 297 -10.59 20.69 -9.03
CA ALA A 297 -11.41 21.70 -9.69
C ALA A 297 -11.99 22.71 -8.70
N ALA A 298 -12.27 22.29 -7.46
CA ALA A 298 -12.70 23.15 -6.37
C ALA A 298 -11.55 23.94 -5.70
N GLY A 299 -10.30 23.77 -6.14
CA GLY A 299 -9.13 24.44 -5.56
C GLY A 299 -8.73 23.90 -4.18
N SER A 300 -9.07 22.64 -3.86
CA SER A 300 -8.85 22.05 -2.53
C SER A 300 -7.40 21.66 -2.27
N PHE A 301 -6.54 21.65 -3.28
CA PHE A 301 -5.16 21.18 -3.18
C PHE A 301 -4.14 22.29 -3.43
N ILE A 302 -3.03 22.22 -2.71
CA ILE A 302 -1.82 23.00 -2.96
C ILE A 302 -0.80 22.08 -3.62
N PHE A 303 -0.38 22.44 -4.83
CA PHE A 303 0.53 21.66 -5.66
C PHE A 303 1.92 22.28 -5.75
N TYR A 304 2.91 21.42 -5.91
CA TYR A 304 4.31 21.76 -6.18
C TYR A 304 4.81 20.97 -7.39
N PRO A 305 5.93 21.37 -8.02
CA PRO A 305 6.63 20.51 -8.96
C PRO A 305 6.98 19.16 -8.31
N ASN A 306 6.76 18.06 -9.04
CA ASN A 306 7.08 16.73 -8.54
C ASN A 306 8.53 16.35 -8.89
N PRO A 307 9.45 16.25 -7.90
CA PRO A 307 10.84 15.86 -8.16
C PRO A 307 11.02 14.40 -8.55
N PHE A 308 10.02 13.53 -8.34
CA PHE A 308 10.06 12.13 -8.80
C PHE A 308 9.71 11.99 -10.29
N TYR A 309 9.08 13.01 -10.88
CA TYR A 309 8.65 12.96 -12.26
C TYR A 309 9.81 13.20 -13.22
N HIS A 310 9.98 12.30 -14.19
CA HIS A 310 10.92 12.45 -15.29
C HIS A 310 10.14 12.23 -16.59
N ARG A 311 10.34 13.12 -17.57
CA ARG A 311 9.73 13.01 -18.91
C ARG A 311 10.32 11.86 -19.72
#